data_AF-A0A2V9B1E6-F1
#
_entry.id   AF-A0A2V9B1E6-F1
#
_cell.length_a   1.000
_cell.length_b   1.000
_cell.length_c   1.000
_cell.angle_alpha   90.00
_cell.angle_beta   90.00
_cell.angle_gamma   90.00
#
_symmetry.space_group_name_H-M   'P 1'
#
loop_
_entity.id
_entity.type
_entity.pdbx_description
1 polymer ?
#
loop_
_entity_poly.entity_id
_entity_poly.type
_entity_poly.pdbx_seq_one_letter_code
_entity_poly.pdbx_strand_id
1 'polypeptide(L)'
;MGRDTMRIWKWIGIGFGGLILATFIGLCVMAGGVRDAYGMLRYALPHMHRGNLRVGEDAPDARLVALDGVSRFHLRERVGKRPLVLIFGSYT
;
A
#
# COMPACT_ATOMS: atom_id res chain seq x y z
N MET A 1 -40.42 7.10 17.29
CA MET A 1 -38.99 7.25 17.64
C MET A 1 -38.88 8.43 18.62
N GLY A 2 -38.45 8.20 19.86
CA GLY A 2 -38.42 9.24 20.90
C GLY A 2 -37.44 10.37 20.54
N ARG A 3 -37.77 11.60 20.95
CA ARG A 3 -36.95 12.82 20.68
C ARG A 3 -35.49 12.64 21.14
N ASP A 4 -35.28 11.86 22.19
CA ASP A 4 -33.97 11.58 22.77
C ASP A 4 -33.12 10.64 21.89
N THR A 5 -33.76 9.66 21.24
CA THR A 5 -33.10 8.74 20.29
C THR A 5 -32.55 9.51 19.08
N MET A 6 -33.29 10.48 18.55
CA MET A 6 -32.85 11.32 17.44
C MET A 6 -31.67 12.21 17.82
N ARG A 7 -31.61 12.68 19.07
CA ARG A 7 -30.51 13.50 19.58
C ARG A 7 -29.22 12.68 19.69
N ILE A 8 -29.33 11.46 20.23
CA ILE A 8 -28.19 10.53 20.35
C ILE A 8 -27.65 10.15 18.96
N TRP A 9 -28.51 9.82 18.01
CA TRP A 9 -28.09 9.51 16.63
C TRP A 9 -27.38 10.67 15.94
N LYS A 10 -27.80 11.92 16.19
CA LYS A 10 -27.08 13.10 15.68
C LYS A 10 -25.67 13.20 16.24
N TRP A 11 -25.49 13.00 17.55
CA TRP A 11 -24.17 13.04 18.19
C TRP A 11 -23.28 11.89 17.73
N ILE A 12 -23.84 10.70 17.53
CA ILE A 12 -23.11 9.56 16.95
C ILE A 12 -22.67 9.88 15.52
N GLY A 13 -23.56 10.43 14.68
CA GLY A 13 -23.22 10.80 13.31
C GLY A 13 -22.13 11.89 13.24
N ILE A 14 -22.20 12.90 14.10
CA ILE A 14 -21.19 13.96 14.19
C ILE A 14 -19.85 13.39 14.68
N GLY A 15 -19.86 12.56 15.72
CA GLY A 15 -18.64 11.94 16.24
C GLY A 15 -17.98 11.02 15.22
N PHE A 16 -18.77 10.18 14.56
CA PHE A 16 -18.27 9.26 13.54
C PHE A 16 -17.76 9.99 12.29
N GLY A 17 -18.50 11.01 11.82
CA GLY A 17 -18.06 11.85 10.71
C GLY A 17 -16.79 12.62 11.03
N GLY A 18 -16.67 13.16 12.25
CA GLY A 18 -15.47 13.82 12.74
C GLY A 18 -14.27 12.89 12.81
N LEU A 19 -14.46 11.65 13.28
CA LEU A 19 -13.41 10.63 13.33
C LEU A 19 -12.88 10.32 11.93
N ILE A 20 -13.78 10.05 10.97
CA ILE A 20 -13.40 9.77 9.59
C ILE A 20 -12.62 10.93 8.98
N LEU A 21 -13.10 12.16 9.18
CA LEU A 21 -12.44 13.35 8.65
C LEU A 21 -11.04 13.54 9.26
N ALA A 22 -10.90 13.35 10.57
CA ALA A 22 -9.61 13.43 11.25
C ALA A 22 -8.63 12.37 10.75
N THR A 23 -9.08 11.13 10.59
CA THR A 23 -8.26 10.05 10.01
C THR A 23 -7.83 10.37 8.58
N PHE A 24 -8.73 10.87 7.75
CA PHE A 24 -8.42 11.26 6.37
C PHE A 24 -7.40 12.39 6.29
N ILE A 25 -7.54 13.43 7.12
CA ILE A 25 -6.57 14.53 7.20
C ILE A 25 -5.20 14.02 7.66
N GLY A 26 -5.16 13.18 8.70
CA GLY A 26 -3.91 12.57 9.18
C GLY A 26 -3.21 11.74 8.10
N LEU A 27 -3.98 10.98 7.32
CA LEU A 27 -3.50 10.23 6.15
C LEU A 27 -2.91 11.14 5.07
N CYS A 28 -3.59 12.23 4.73
CA CYS A 28 -3.11 13.20 3.75
C CYS A 28 -1.80 13.88 4.19
N VAL A 29 -1.66 14.21 5.47
CA VAL A 29 -0.44 14.83 6.01
C VAL A 29 0.73 13.85 6.00
N MET A 30 0.52 12.60 6.42
CA MET A 30 1.55 11.56 6.41
C MET A 30 2.00 11.18 5.00
N ALA A 31 1.07 11.15 4.04
CA ALA A 31 1.35 10.74 2.66
C ALA A 31 1.91 11.86 1.78
N GLY A 32 1.94 13.12 2.24
CA GLY A 32 2.42 14.26 1.46
C GLY A 32 1.40 14.87 0.48
N GLY A 33 0.14 14.43 0.53
CA GLY A 33 -0.94 14.99 -0.29
C GLY A 33 -2.16 14.07 -0.43
N VAL A 34 -3.27 14.63 -0.94
CA VAL A 34 -4.52 13.89 -1.17
C VAL A 34 -4.35 12.78 -2.21
N ARG A 35 -3.59 13.06 -3.26
CA ARG A 35 -3.30 12.10 -4.34
C ARG A 35 -2.45 10.93 -3.83
N ASP A 36 -1.48 11.21 -2.96
CA ASP A 36 -0.62 10.19 -2.37
C ASP A 36 -1.34 9.39 -1.29
N ALA A 37 -2.23 10.00 -0.50
CA ALA A 37 -3.09 9.27 0.42
C ALA A 37 -4.02 8.29 -0.32
N TYR A 38 -4.59 8.72 -1.46
CA TYR A 38 -5.36 7.82 -2.33
C TYR A 38 -4.48 6.71 -2.92
N GLY A 39 -3.28 7.05 -3.40
CA GLY A 39 -2.31 6.07 -3.91
C GLY A 39 -1.93 5.03 -2.85
N MET A 40 -1.67 5.47 -1.62
CA MET A 40 -1.36 4.60 -0.50
C MET A 40 -2.56 3.73 -0.10
N LEU A 41 -3.77 4.28 -0.03
CA LEU A 41 -4.98 3.52 0.26
C LEU A 41 -5.29 2.48 -0.83
N ARG A 42 -5.09 2.83 -2.09
CA ARG A 42 -5.41 1.96 -3.23
C ARG A 42 -4.37 0.89 -3.49
N TYR A 43 -3.08 1.22 -3.30
CA TYR A 43 -1.96 0.37 -3.71
C TYR A 43 -1.14 -0.14 -2.53
N ALA A 44 -0.90 0.66 -1.49
CA ALA A 44 -0.07 0.24 -0.37
C ALA A 44 -0.87 -0.59 0.65
N LEU A 45 -2.00 -0.09 1.14
CA LEU A 45 -2.77 -0.75 2.20
C LEU A 45 -3.19 -2.21 1.87
N PRO A 46 -3.65 -2.54 0.64
CA PRO A 46 -4.01 -3.92 0.30
C PRO A 46 -2.80 -4.85 0.18
N HIS A 47 -1.63 -4.32 -0.19
CA HIS A 47 -0.43 -5.10 -0.49
C HIS A 47 0.63 -5.02 0.60
N MET A 48 0.40 -4.25 1.67
CA MET A 48 1.22 -4.17 2.89
C MET A 48 1.06 -5.43 3.76
N HIS A 49 1.30 -6.59 3.17
CA HIS A 49 1.46 -7.84 3.90
C HIS A 49 2.94 -8.21 3.90
N ARG A 50 3.44 -8.61 5.07
CA ARG A 50 4.79 -9.15 5.17
C ARG A 50 4.84 -10.41 4.30
N GLY A 51 5.72 -10.44 3.30
CA GLY A 51 5.87 -11.62 2.45
C GLY A 51 6.24 -12.84 3.30
N ASN A 52 5.74 -14.02 2.90
CA ASN A 52 6.01 -15.27 3.60
C ASN A 52 7.28 -15.98 3.11
N LEU A 53 8.22 -15.24 2.50
CA LEU A 53 9.45 -15.82 1.96
C LEU A 53 10.33 -16.32 3.11
N ARG A 54 10.75 -17.59 3.04
CA ARG A 54 11.66 -18.19 4.02
C ARG A 54 13.07 -18.32 3.45
N VAL A 55 14.06 -18.29 4.33
CA VAL A 55 15.46 -18.52 3.92
C VAL A 55 15.59 -19.93 3.35
N GLY A 56 16.15 -20.04 2.15
CA GLY A 56 16.31 -21.30 1.43
C GLY A 56 15.16 -21.64 0.48
N GLU A 57 14.07 -20.88 0.47
CA GLU A 57 13.04 -21.01 -0.56
C GLU A 57 13.49 -20.36 -1.88
N ASP A 58 13.02 -20.93 -2.99
CA ASP A 58 13.25 -20.37 -4.31
C ASP A 58 12.58 -18.99 -4.44
N ALA A 59 13.30 -18.07 -5.10
CA ALA A 59 12.76 -16.75 -5.39
C ALA A 59 11.55 -16.87 -6.34
N PRO A 60 10.42 -16.19 -6.07
CA PRO A 60 9.26 -16.21 -6.95
C PRO A 60 9.60 -15.67 -8.33
N ASP A 61 9.13 -16.34 -9.38
CA ASP A 61 9.37 -15.87 -10.74
C ASP A 61 8.48 -14.66 -11.06
N ALA A 62 9.12 -13.52 -11.30
CA ALA A 62 8.47 -12.27 -11.67
C ALA A 62 8.97 -11.81 -13.02
N ARG A 63 8.05 -11.36 -13.88
CA ARG A 63 8.39 -10.68 -15.13
C ARG A 63 8.67 -9.22 -14.84
N LEU A 64 9.90 -8.79 -15.10
CA LEU A 64 10.38 -7.43 -14.86
C LEU A 64 10.63 -6.72 -16.18
N VAL A 65 10.43 -5.41 -16.19
CA VAL A 65 10.83 -4.52 -17.28
C VAL A 65 12.18 -3.93 -16.89
N ALA A 66 13.16 -3.97 -17.79
CA ALA A 66 14.45 -3.36 -17.52
C ALA A 66 14.37 -1.83 -17.56
N LEU A 67 15.43 -1.18 -17.09
CA LEU A 67 15.54 0.28 -17.09
C LEU A 67 15.54 0.91 -18.49
N ASP A 68 15.73 0.10 -19.55
CA ASP A 68 15.60 0.54 -20.94
C ASP A 68 14.13 0.73 -21.39
N GLY A 69 13.16 0.32 -20.56
CA GLY A 69 11.73 0.45 -20.83
C GLY A 69 11.16 -0.50 -21.89
N VAL A 70 12.00 -1.29 -22.57
CA VAL A 70 11.60 -2.15 -23.69
C VAL A 70 11.83 -3.62 -23.37
N SER A 71 12.99 -3.95 -22.81
CA SER A 71 13.34 -5.33 -22.55
C SER A 71 12.59 -5.86 -21.34
N ARG A 72 12.09 -7.09 -21.48
CA ARG A 72 11.41 -7.82 -20.43
C ARG A 72 12.18 -9.08 -20.14
N PHE A 73 12.34 -9.42 -18.87
CA PHE A 73 13.02 -10.63 -18.46
C PHE A 73 12.32 -11.24 -17.26
N HIS A 74 12.44 -12.55 -17.08
CA HIS A 74 11.98 -13.23 -15.88
C HIS A 74 13.10 -13.29 -14.84
N LEU A 75 12.76 -13.18 -13.56
CA LEU A 75 13.73 -13.23 -12.48
C LEU A 75 14.56 -14.53 -12.53
N ARG A 76 13.91 -15.66 -12.82
CA ARG A 76 14.59 -16.97 -12.95
C ARG A 76 15.67 -17.01 -14.02
N GLU A 77 15.57 -16.19 -15.07
CA GLU A 77 16.58 -16.14 -16.15
C GLU A 77 17.90 -15.52 -15.66
N ARG A 78 17.86 -14.79 -14.53
CA ARG A 78 19.02 -14.18 -13.87
C ARG A 78 19.50 -14.96 -12.65
N VAL A 79 18.68 -15.87 -12.11
CA VAL A 79 19.02 -16.75 -10.99
C VAL A 79 19.85 -17.94 -11.48
N GLY A 80 20.85 -18.37 -10.71
CA GLY A 80 21.59 -19.62 -10.93
C GLY A 80 22.95 -19.52 -11.65
N LYS A 81 23.21 -18.46 -12.44
CA LYS A 81 24.53 -18.27 -13.07
C LYS A 81 25.55 -17.61 -12.12
N ARG A 82 25.07 -16.83 -11.16
CA ARG A 82 25.84 -16.09 -10.15
C ARG A 82 24.90 -15.66 -9.02
N PRO A 83 25.43 -15.36 -7.81
CA PRO A 83 24.64 -14.76 -6.75
C PRO A 83 23.93 -13.49 -7.24
N LEU A 84 22.63 -13.39 -7.00
CA LEU A 84 21.79 -12.26 -7.39
C LEU A 84 21.29 -11.55 -6.12
N VAL A 85 21.47 -10.22 -6.07
CA VAL A 85 20.95 -9.37 -5.00
C VAL A 85 19.81 -8.54 -5.58
N LEU A 86 18.65 -8.55 -4.91
CA LEU A 86 17.48 -7.76 -5.28
C LEU A 86 17.29 -6.62 -4.28
N ILE A 87 17.18 -5.40 -4.79
CA ILE A 87 16.97 -4.19 -3.98
C ILE A 87 15.64 -3.57 -4.39
N PHE A 88 14.71 -3.46 -3.45
CA PHE A 88 13.44 -2.76 -3.66
C PHE A 88 13.61 -1.32 -3.22
N GLY A 89 13.46 -0.39 -4.16
CA GLY A 89 13.56 1.04 -3.90
C GLY A 89 12.90 1.87 -5.00
N SER A 90 12.66 3.13 -4.69
CA SER A 90 12.23 4.16 -5.63
C SER A 90 13.20 5.33 -5.54
N TYR A 91 13.52 5.95 -6.66
CA TYR A 91 14.19 7.24 -6.66
C TYR A 91 13.16 8.32 -7.04
N THR A 92 13.20 9.44 -6.34
CA THR A 92 12.38 10.63 -6.60
C THR A 92 13.21 11.70 -7.27
#